data_AF-A0A2V8TW42-F1
#
_entry.id   AF-A0A2V8TW42-F1
#
_cell.length_a   1.000
_cell.length_b   1.000
_cell.length_c   1.000
_cell.angle_alpha   90.00
_cell.angle_beta   90.00
_cell.angle_gamma   90.00
#
_symmetry.space_group_name_H-M   'P 1'
#
loop_
_entity.id
_entity.type
_entity.pdbx_description
1 polymer ?
#
loop_
_entity_poly.entity_id
_entity_poly.type
_entity_poly.pdbx_seq_one_letter_code
_entity_poly.pdbx_strand_id
1 'polypeptide(L)'
;MQLCIEYVDASGACDYHYACVYADTISWGSPTSPLPMTLDPRMAFENLFGDGRTPDERFARQKVNRSILDWISREVARLQKNLGPSDRHRLSTYLDNVREIERRIERIEKYNASGETRALPSAPLGVPDSYEEHVKLMFDL
;
A
#
# COMPACT_ATOMS: atom_id res chain seq x y z
N MET A 1 6.17 3.73 8.80
CA MET A 1 4.76 3.53 8.39
C MET A 1 4.19 2.42 9.24
N GLN A 2 2.95 2.56 9.69
CA GLN A 2 2.16 1.46 10.25
C GLN A 2 1.05 1.11 9.25
N LEU A 3 0.77 -0.17 9.01
CA LEU A 3 -0.37 -0.58 8.21
C LEU A 3 -1.58 -0.79 9.12
N CYS A 4 -2.77 -0.40 8.67
CA CYS A 4 -4.01 -0.62 9.42
C CYS A 4 -5.16 -1.04 8.50
N ILE A 5 -6.15 -1.71 9.07
CA ILE A 5 -7.38 -2.13 8.38
C ILE A 5 -8.55 -1.23 8.76
N GLU A 6 -8.56 -0.72 9.99
CA GLU A 6 -9.61 0.14 10.53
C GLU A 6 -9.06 1.53 10.82
N TYR A 7 -9.97 2.50 10.94
CA TYR A 7 -9.61 3.85 11.37
C TYR A 7 -9.29 3.87 12.87
N VAL A 8 -8.31 4.69 13.24
CA VAL A 8 -7.80 4.89 14.61
C VAL A 8 -8.89 5.30 15.60
N ASP A 9 -9.96 5.94 15.14
CA ASP A 9 -11.02 6.43 16.04
C ASP A 9 -12.14 5.40 16.31
N ALA A 10 -12.01 4.16 15.83
CA ALA A 10 -13.09 3.17 15.86
C ALA A 10 -13.07 2.21 17.06
N SER A 11 -11.97 2.11 17.82
CA SER A 11 -11.81 1.07 18.85
C SER A 11 -12.52 1.40 20.18
N GLY A 12 -12.86 2.67 20.44
CA GLY A 12 -13.53 3.11 21.67
C GLY A 12 -12.73 2.84 22.95
N ALA A 13 -11.46 2.44 22.84
CA ALA A 13 -10.66 1.88 23.93
C ALA A 13 -9.88 2.93 24.74
N CYS A 14 -10.05 4.23 24.47
CA CYS A 14 -9.24 5.30 25.07
C CYS A 14 -9.58 5.66 26.52
N ASP A 15 -10.34 4.82 27.24
CA ASP A 15 -10.99 5.17 28.51
C ASP A 15 -10.08 5.07 29.75
N TYR A 16 -8.75 5.13 29.59
CA TYR A 16 -7.77 4.89 30.66
C TYR A 16 -6.73 6.01 30.85
N HIS A 17 -7.14 7.28 30.78
CA HIS A 17 -6.25 8.45 30.99
C HIS A 17 -5.02 8.55 30.06
N TYR A 18 -4.91 7.68 29.06
CA TYR A 18 -3.93 7.75 27.98
C TYR A 18 -4.59 8.31 26.72
N ALA A 19 -3.81 9.01 25.90
CA ALA A 19 -4.29 9.49 24.61
C ALA A 19 -4.60 8.30 23.67
N CYS A 20 -5.65 8.41 22.83
CA CYS A 20 -6.05 7.37 21.88
C CYS A 20 -4.91 6.87 20.98
N VAL A 21 -3.94 7.73 20.70
CA VAL A 21 -2.74 7.35 19.95
C VAL A 21 -2.00 6.14 20.53
N TYR A 22 -2.10 5.86 21.84
CA TYR A 22 -1.48 4.71 22.49
C TYR A 22 -2.33 3.43 22.45
N ALA A 23 -3.62 3.51 22.14
CA ALA A 23 -4.49 2.34 22.03
C ALA A 23 -4.29 1.62 20.69
N ASP A 24 -4.10 2.38 19.61
CA ASP A 24 -4.14 1.84 18.25
C ASP A 24 -2.76 1.88 17.54
N THR A 25 -1.75 2.53 18.13
CA THR A 25 -0.40 2.64 17.52
C THR A 25 0.61 1.70 18.19
N ILE A 26 1.19 0.80 17.38
CA ILE A 26 2.30 -0.08 17.79
C ILE A 26 3.65 0.34 17.21
N SER A 27 3.66 1.19 16.18
CA SER A 27 4.87 1.61 15.46
C SER A 27 5.24 3.05 15.81
N TRP A 28 6.46 3.25 16.31
CA TRP A 28 6.94 4.52 16.84
C TRP A 28 8.26 4.93 16.18
N GLY A 29 8.33 6.16 15.69
CA GLY A 29 9.57 6.73 15.13
C GLY A 29 10.51 7.27 16.21
N SER A 30 9.95 7.56 17.39
CA SER A 30 10.67 7.90 18.63
C SER A 30 9.78 7.57 19.83
N PRO A 31 10.28 7.60 21.07
CA PRO A 31 9.48 7.28 22.25
C PRO A 31 8.19 8.09 22.42
N THR A 32 8.06 9.25 21.76
CA THR A 32 6.91 10.15 21.86
C THR A 32 6.26 10.47 20.53
N SER A 33 6.68 9.84 19.42
CA SER A 33 6.16 10.11 18.09
C SER A 33 5.66 8.83 17.41
N PRO A 34 4.34 8.64 17.28
CA PRO A 34 3.79 7.50 16.54
C PRO A 34 4.09 7.66 15.05
N LEU A 35 4.22 6.54 14.34
CA LEU A 35 4.24 6.54 12.88
C LEU A 35 2.81 6.66 12.34
N PRO A 36 2.60 7.38 11.24
CA PRO A 36 1.28 7.47 10.63
C PRO A 36 0.81 6.09 10.17
N MET A 37 -0.49 5.85 10.37
CA MET A 37 -1.15 4.64 9.90
C MET A 37 -1.63 4.83 8.46
N THR A 38 -1.40 3.81 7.64
CA THR A 38 -1.78 3.77 6.24
C THR A 38 -2.92 2.77 6.08
N LEU A 39 -4.11 3.29 5.83
CA LEU A 39 -5.31 2.51 5.54
C LEU A 39 -5.40 2.14 4.06
N ASP A 40 -5.01 3.06 3.18
CA ASP A 40 -5.16 2.94 1.74
C ASP A 40 -4.08 2.00 1.16
N PRO A 41 -4.46 0.85 0.57
CA PRO A 41 -3.53 -0.08 -0.08
C PRO A 41 -2.71 0.59 -1.19
N ARG A 42 -3.29 1.57 -1.92
CA ARG A 42 -2.54 2.33 -2.93
C ARG A 42 -1.42 3.11 -2.29
N MET A 43 -1.68 3.83 -1.20
CA MET A 43 -0.63 4.58 -0.50
C MET A 43 0.44 3.66 0.10
N ALA A 44 0.04 2.50 0.63
CA ALA A 44 0.98 1.51 1.15
C ALA A 44 1.90 0.97 0.04
N PHE A 45 1.33 0.58 -1.11
CA PHE A 45 2.08 0.13 -2.28
C PHE A 45 3.08 1.18 -2.77
N GLU A 46 2.65 2.44 -2.91
CA GLU A 46 3.54 3.54 -3.31
C GLU A 46 4.61 3.86 -2.25
N ASN A 47 4.37 3.62 -0.97
CA ASN A 47 5.42 3.81 0.04
C ASN A 47 6.46 2.67 0.06
N LEU A 48 6.03 1.44 -0.28
CA LEU A 48 6.90 0.26 -0.31
C LEU A 48 7.71 0.15 -1.60
N PHE A 49 7.05 0.36 -2.74
CA PHE A 49 7.62 0.13 -4.06
C PHE A 49 7.86 1.41 -4.84
N GLY A 50 7.21 2.52 -4.46
CA GLY A 50 7.38 3.86 -5.04
C GLY A 50 8.83 4.34 -5.06
N ASP A 51 9.20 4.97 -6.17
CA ASP A 51 10.37 5.83 -6.23
C ASP A 51 9.92 7.28 -6.50
N GLY A 52 10.62 8.20 -5.87
CA GLY A 52 10.29 9.62 -5.79
C GLY A 52 10.95 10.16 -4.53
N ARG A 53 11.96 11.02 -4.71
CA ARG A 53 12.71 11.63 -3.59
C ARG A 53 11.78 12.46 -2.70
N THR A 54 10.61 12.85 -3.20
CA THR A 54 9.61 13.66 -2.51
C THR A 54 8.20 13.08 -2.64
N PRO A 55 7.30 13.37 -1.68
CA PRO A 55 5.88 13.02 -1.78
C PRO A 55 5.20 13.55 -3.05
N ASP A 56 5.55 14.76 -3.49
CA ASP A 56 4.95 15.41 -4.66
C ASP A 56 5.28 14.66 -5.96
N GLU A 57 6.51 14.15 -6.10
CA GLU A 57 6.89 13.30 -7.22
C GLU A 57 6.06 12.00 -7.25
N ARG A 58 5.75 11.42 -6.09
CA ARG A 58 4.91 10.23 -5.99
C ARG A 58 3.45 10.53 -6.35
N PHE A 59 2.89 11.63 -5.85
CA PHE A 59 1.52 12.08 -6.22
C PHE A 59 1.38 12.42 -7.70
N ALA A 60 2.38 13.08 -8.29
CA ALA A 60 2.39 13.37 -9.72
C ALA A 60 2.43 12.08 -10.56
N ARG A 61 3.15 11.04 -10.11
CA ARG A 61 3.17 9.72 -10.75
C ARG A 61 1.83 8.99 -10.67
N GLN A 62 1.15 9.06 -9.54
CA GLN A 62 -0.19 8.46 -9.38
C GLN A 62 -1.16 8.94 -10.47
N LYS A 63 -1.05 10.22 -10.89
CA LYS A 63 -1.88 10.79 -11.97
C LYS A 63 -1.53 10.27 -13.38
N VAL A 64 -0.35 9.70 -13.56
CA VAL A 64 0.17 9.27 -14.87
C VAL A 64 -0.14 7.79 -15.16
N ASN A 65 -0.68 7.02 -14.20
CA ASN A 65 -1.07 5.61 -14.37
C ASN A 65 0.03 4.76 -15.04
N ARG A 66 1.29 5.00 -14.68
CA ARG A 66 2.42 4.16 -15.11
C ARG A 66 2.83 3.25 -13.98
N SER A 67 2.90 1.95 -14.28
CA SER A 67 3.32 0.95 -13.31
C SER A 67 4.73 1.25 -12.80
N ILE A 68 4.95 1.03 -11.51
CA ILE A 68 6.29 1.13 -10.91
C ILE A 68 7.29 0.20 -11.62
N LEU A 69 6.82 -0.97 -12.04
CA LEU A 69 7.64 -1.99 -12.67
C LEU A 69 8.12 -1.58 -14.06
N ASP A 70 7.35 -0.75 -14.76
CA ASP A 70 7.76 -0.21 -16.06
C ASP A 70 8.99 0.69 -15.90
N TRP A 71 9.11 1.37 -14.75
CA TRP A 71 10.23 2.27 -14.48
C TRP A 71 11.52 1.52 -14.15
N ILE A 72 11.48 0.52 -13.25
CA ILE A 72 12.65 -0.30 -12.90
C ILE A 72 13.01 -1.34 -13.94
N SER A 73 12.23 -1.47 -15.02
CA SER A 73 12.40 -2.51 -16.04
C SER A 73 13.84 -2.57 -16.61
N ARG A 74 14.49 -1.41 -16.80
CA ARG A 74 15.86 -1.33 -17.32
C ARG A 74 16.89 -1.80 -16.31
N GLU A 75 16.74 -1.40 -15.06
CA GLU A 75 17.60 -1.76 -13.92
C GLU A 75 17.47 -3.27 -13.64
N VAL A 76 16.24 -3.79 -13.64
CA VAL A 76 15.94 -5.22 -13.54
C VAL A 76 16.59 -5.99 -14.68
N ALA A 77 16.45 -5.53 -15.93
CA ALA A 77 17.06 -6.20 -17.08
C ALA A 77 18.60 -6.20 -17.01
N ARG A 78 19.21 -5.17 -16.44
CA ARG A 78 20.66 -5.13 -16.17
C ARG A 78 21.04 -6.12 -15.08
N LEU A 79 20.31 -6.16 -13.97
CA LEU A 79 20.55 -7.08 -12.86
C LEU A 79 20.44 -8.54 -13.31
N GLN A 80 19.41 -8.88 -14.07
CA GLN A 80 19.19 -10.23 -14.59
C GLN A 80 20.40 -10.76 -15.39
N LYS A 81 21.11 -9.91 -16.14
CA LYS A 81 22.31 -10.33 -16.90
C LYS A 81 23.41 -10.92 -16.01
N ASN A 82 23.51 -10.43 -14.78
CA ASN A 82 24.55 -10.84 -13.81
C ASN A 82 24.10 -11.97 -12.88
N LEU A 83 22.82 -12.36 -12.93
CA LEU A 83 22.27 -13.42 -12.09
C LEU A 83 22.34 -14.79 -12.78
N GLY A 84 22.51 -15.85 -11.98
CA GLY A 84 22.37 -17.23 -12.42
C GLY A 84 20.91 -17.61 -12.72
N PRO A 85 20.64 -18.74 -13.40
CA PRO A 85 19.29 -19.13 -13.80
C PRO A 85 18.28 -19.23 -12.64
N SER A 86 18.71 -19.74 -11.49
CA SER A 86 17.83 -19.86 -10.30
C SER A 86 17.42 -18.50 -9.76
N ASP A 87 18.36 -17.57 -9.62
CA ASP A 87 18.08 -16.23 -9.11
C ASP A 87 17.26 -15.39 -10.09
N ARG A 88 17.47 -15.57 -11.39
CA ARG A 88 16.62 -14.96 -12.43
C ARG A 88 15.16 -15.40 -12.27
N HIS A 89 14.94 -16.69 -12.02
CA HIS A 89 13.58 -17.21 -11.80
C HIS A 89 12.95 -16.62 -10.54
N ARG A 90 13.66 -16.62 -9.42
CA ARG A 90 13.17 -16.00 -8.16
C ARG A 90 12.82 -14.53 -8.32
N LEU A 91 13.69 -13.77 -8.99
CA LEU A 91 13.46 -12.36 -9.28
C LEU A 91 12.24 -12.16 -10.18
N SER A 92 12.07 -12.99 -11.22
CA SER A 92 10.88 -12.93 -12.09
C SER A 92 9.61 -13.17 -11.28
N THR A 93 9.57 -14.24 -10.48
CA THR A 93 8.41 -14.57 -9.63
C THR A 93 8.08 -13.43 -8.66
N TYR A 94 9.09 -12.82 -8.05
CA TYR A 94 8.89 -11.67 -7.17
C TYR A 94 8.25 -10.49 -7.91
N LEU A 95 8.77 -10.12 -9.08
CA LEU A 95 8.23 -9.01 -9.86
C LEU A 95 6.82 -9.30 -10.38
N ASP A 96 6.53 -10.55 -10.75
CA ASP A 96 5.20 -10.98 -11.15
C ASP A 96 4.20 -10.86 -9.98
N ASN A 97 4.61 -11.22 -8.75
CA ASN A 97 3.79 -11.06 -7.55
C ASN A 97 3.49 -9.58 -7.26
N VAL A 98 4.52 -8.71 -7.32
CA VAL A 98 4.34 -7.25 -7.14
C VAL A 98 3.37 -6.69 -8.19
N ARG A 99 3.47 -7.14 -9.44
CA ARG A 99 2.56 -6.73 -10.52
C ARG A 99 1.13 -7.17 -10.27
N GLU A 100 0.93 -8.36 -9.72
CA GLU A 100 -0.40 -8.86 -9.43
C GLU A 100 -1.07 -8.06 -8.29
N ILE A 101 -0.31 -7.68 -7.27
CA ILE A 101 -0.80 -6.79 -6.20
C ILE A 101 -1.21 -5.44 -6.80
N GLU A 102 -0.37 -4.83 -7.64
CA GLU A 102 -0.70 -3.57 -8.33
C GLU A 102 -2.00 -3.67 -9.14
N ARG A 103 -2.16 -4.75 -9.92
CA ARG A 103 -3.38 -5.01 -10.70
C ARG A 103 -4.62 -5.20 -9.84
N ARG A 104 -4.48 -5.79 -8.65
CA ARG A 104 -5.60 -5.91 -7.69
C ARG A 104 -6.01 -4.54 -7.17
N ILE A 105 -5.05 -3.71 -6.79
CA ILE A 105 -5.32 -2.33 -6.37
C ILE A 105 -6.01 -1.55 -7.50
N GLU A 106 -5.50 -1.61 -8.72
CA GLU A 106 -6.12 -0.93 -9.87
C GLU A 106 -7.56 -1.39 -10.16
N ARG A 107 -7.84 -2.70 -9.98
CA ARG A 107 -9.20 -3.23 -10.15
C ARG A 107 -10.16 -2.65 -9.10
N ILE A 108 -9.72 -2.60 -7.85
CA ILE A 108 -10.49 -1.99 -6.75
C ILE A 108 -10.73 -0.51 -7.02
N GLU A 109 -9.70 0.25 -7.41
CA GLU A 109 -9.83 1.67 -7.73
C GLU A 109 -10.82 1.92 -8.89
N LYS A 110 -10.74 1.12 -9.96
CA LYS A 110 -11.67 1.20 -11.10
C LYS A 110 -13.10 0.88 -10.69
N TYR A 111 -13.29 -0.15 -9.87
CA TYR A 111 -14.60 -0.52 -9.35
C TYR A 111 -15.18 0.59 -8.47
N ASN A 112 -14.40 1.10 -7.51
CA ASN A 112 -14.82 2.16 -6.60
C ASN A 112 -15.08 3.50 -7.32
N ALA A 113 -14.42 3.75 -8.46
CA ALA A 113 -14.65 4.92 -9.29
C ALA A 113 -15.81 4.78 -10.30
N SER A 114 -16.42 3.59 -10.43
CA SER A 114 -17.46 3.30 -11.43
C SER A 114 -18.80 4.02 -11.18
N GLY A 115 -19.02 4.52 -9.96
CA GLY A 115 -20.28 5.11 -9.53
C GLY A 115 -21.29 4.11 -8.95
N GLU A 116 -20.89 2.85 -8.76
CA GLU A 116 -21.67 1.89 -7.97
C GLU A 116 -21.79 2.30 -6.50
N THR A 117 -22.87 1.87 -5.83
CA THR A 117 -23.09 2.16 -4.42
C THR A 117 -22.06 1.44 -3.57
N ARG A 118 -21.19 2.21 -2.92
CA ARG A 118 -20.18 1.68 -1.99
C ARG A 118 -20.77 1.42 -0.60
N ALA A 119 -20.35 0.32 0.02
CA ALA A 119 -20.60 0.08 1.43
C ALA A 119 -19.84 1.08 2.32
N LEU A 120 -18.66 1.52 1.87
CA LEU A 120 -17.80 2.49 2.55
C LEU A 120 -17.63 3.76 1.69
N PRO A 121 -18.64 4.65 1.62
CA PRO A 121 -18.61 5.80 0.71
C PRO A 121 -17.54 6.85 1.07
N SER A 122 -17.13 6.93 2.34
CA SER A 122 -16.08 7.85 2.80
C SER A 122 -14.66 7.30 2.68
N ALA A 123 -14.50 6.01 2.35
CA ALA A 123 -13.18 5.40 2.24
C ALA A 123 -12.46 5.84 0.95
N PRO A 124 -11.12 5.89 0.96
CA PRO A 124 -10.34 6.11 -0.26
C PRO A 124 -10.68 5.11 -1.38
N LEU A 125 -10.37 5.47 -2.63
CA LEU A 125 -10.67 4.62 -3.79
C LEU A 125 -9.86 3.31 -3.80
N GLY A 126 -8.67 3.27 -3.18
CA GLY A 126 -7.87 2.04 -3.08
C GLY A 126 -8.39 1.06 -2.02
N VAL A 127 -9.30 1.48 -1.13
CA VAL A 127 -9.85 0.64 -0.05
C VAL A 127 -11.07 -0.14 -0.58
N PRO A 128 -11.03 -1.48 -0.60
CA PRO A 128 -12.18 -2.27 -1.00
C PRO A 128 -13.28 -2.22 0.06
N ASP A 129 -14.52 -2.38 -0.37
CA ASP A 129 -15.68 -2.42 0.55
C ASP A 129 -15.70 -3.69 1.42
N SER A 130 -15.08 -4.76 0.95
CA SER A 130 -14.96 -6.02 1.69
C SER A 130 -13.79 -5.96 2.68
N TYR A 131 -14.10 -6.13 3.97
CA TYR A 131 -13.10 -6.23 5.03
C TYR A 131 -12.09 -7.35 4.76
N GLU A 132 -12.55 -8.54 4.36
CA GLU A 132 -11.67 -9.67 4.09
C GLU A 132 -10.70 -9.39 2.93
N GLU A 133 -11.20 -8.73 1.88
CA GLU A 133 -10.37 -8.35 0.74
C GLU A 133 -9.34 -7.28 1.15
N HIS A 134 -9.74 -6.31 1.97
CA HIS A 134 -8.84 -5.29 2.50
C HIS A 134 -7.72 -5.91 3.34
N VAL A 135 -8.07 -6.79 4.28
CA VAL A 135 -7.10 -7.53 5.10
C VAL A 135 -6.13 -8.29 4.21
N LYS A 136 -6.62 -9.14 3.30
CA LYS A 136 -5.76 -9.94 2.42
C LYS A 136 -4.82 -9.06 1.61
N LEU A 137 -5.33 -7.99 1.02
CA LEU A 137 -4.53 -7.09 0.22
C LEU A 137 -3.44 -6.38 1.05
N MET A 138 -3.75 -5.96 2.28
CA MET A 138 -2.79 -5.33 3.18
C MET A 138 -1.75 -6.31 3.74
N PHE A 139 -2.06 -7.62 3.81
CA PHE A 139 -1.10 -8.67 4.16
C PHE A 139 -0.22 -9.11 2.99
N ASP A 140 -0.70 -8.97 1.76
CA ASP A 140 0.08 -9.26 0.55
C ASP A 140 1.14 -8.16 0.26
N LEU A 141 0.95 -6.95 0.82
CA LEU A 141 1.85 -5.80 0.75
C LEU A 141 3.02 -5.92 1.75
#